data_AF-A0AAU3QVR4-F1
#
_entry.id   AF-A0AAU3QVR4-F1
#
_cell.length_a   1.000
_cell.length_b   1.000
_cell.length_c   1.000
_cell.angle_alpha   90.00
_cell.angle_beta   90.00
_cell.angle_gamma   90.00
#
_symmetry.space_group_name_H-M   'P 1'
#
loop_
_entity.id
_entity.type
_entity.pdbx_description
1 polymer ?
#
loop_
_entity_poly.entity_id
_entity_poly.type
_entity_poly.pdbx_seq_one_letter_code
_entity_poly.pdbx_strand_id
1 'polypeptide(L)'
;MHVWYRTPPEGPRYRSSVGSSPKVALAWQVDVRSTGGYIVTPATRTSAGTYTPVGAARLPAALPDWLAAELQRTGHEVNQRPGQVPPPRPGSLRPARKRAHRLLEPLLDQVKDCAAVPEGTAFTEKLNRAAYTAGGLIASGHLTDSQAHDLLTAAADAARPHRSRHSLAVITSALTAGASQPLHLKGRP
;
A
#
# COMPACT_ATOMS: atom_id res chain seq x y z
N MET A 1 -5.98 -1.22 20.73
CA MET A 1 -7.40 -1.60 20.82
C MET A 1 -7.97 -1.68 19.41
N HIS A 2 -8.80 -2.66 19.09
CA HIS A 2 -9.50 -2.73 17.80
C HIS A 2 -11.00 -2.51 18.01
N VAL A 3 -11.61 -1.68 17.16
CA VAL A 3 -13.05 -1.43 17.13
C VAL A 3 -13.57 -1.82 15.76
N TRP A 4 -14.65 -2.60 15.70
CA TRP A 4 -15.14 -3.21 14.47
C TRP A 4 -16.51 -2.69 14.08
N TYR A 5 -16.63 -2.32 12.81
CA TYR A 5 -17.89 -1.92 12.19
C TYR A 5 -18.15 -2.73 10.93
N ARG A 6 -19.41 -3.08 10.69
CA ARG A 6 -19.87 -3.66 9.43
C ARG A 6 -20.30 -2.54 8.47
N THR A 7 -19.90 -2.67 7.22
CA THR A 7 -20.37 -1.82 6.12
C THR A 7 -21.54 -2.49 5.40
N PRO A 8 -22.47 -1.73 4.80
CA PRO A 8 -23.51 -2.30 3.93
C PRO A 8 -22.87 -3.07 2.75
N PRO A 9 -23.44 -4.18 2.28
CA PRO A 9 -22.91 -4.94 1.13
C PRO A 9 -22.79 -4.10 -0.16
N GLU A 10 -23.79 -3.24 -0.40
CA GLU A 10 -23.88 -2.31 -1.54
C GLU A 10 -23.21 -0.95 -1.25
N GLY A 11 -22.54 -0.82 -0.09
CA GLY A 11 -21.98 0.45 0.39
C GLY A 11 -20.60 0.79 -0.20
N PRO A 12 -20.09 1.99 0.10
CA PRO A 12 -18.74 2.38 -0.30
C PRO A 12 -17.71 1.41 0.28
N ARG A 13 -16.67 1.12 -0.52
CA ARG A 13 -15.51 0.37 -0.05
C ARG A 13 -14.48 1.32 0.55
N TYR A 14 -13.79 0.87 1.58
CA TYR A 14 -12.76 1.64 2.25
C TYR A 14 -11.37 1.05 2.01
N ARG A 15 -10.36 1.91 1.88
CA ARG A 15 -8.96 1.52 1.81
C ARG A 15 -8.43 1.30 3.23
N SER A 16 -7.49 0.38 3.37
CA SER A 16 -6.69 0.29 4.58
C SER A 16 -5.67 1.44 4.62
N SER A 17 -5.33 1.91 5.82
CA SER A 17 -4.24 2.86 6.06
C SER A 17 -2.85 2.30 5.76
N VAL A 18 -2.70 0.98 5.52
CA VAL A 18 -1.42 0.37 5.13
C VAL A 18 -0.88 1.03 3.86
N GLY A 19 0.36 1.51 3.91
CA GLY A 19 1.00 2.19 2.79
C GLY A 19 0.41 3.57 2.47
N SER A 20 -0.56 4.06 3.26
CA SER A 20 -1.09 5.41 3.09
C SER A 20 -0.12 6.44 3.68
N SER A 21 -0.02 7.60 3.02
CA SER A 21 0.75 8.74 3.55
C SER A 21 0.19 9.17 4.91
N PRO A 22 1.01 9.69 5.85
CA PRO A 22 0.52 10.31 7.08
C PRO A 22 -0.55 11.40 6.87
N LYS A 23 -0.62 11.98 5.66
CA LYS A 23 -1.63 12.96 5.25
C LYS A 23 -3.05 12.39 5.12
N VAL A 24 -3.19 11.07 5.10
CA VAL A 24 -4.45 10.34 4.86
C VAL A 24 -4.83 9.55 6.13
N ALA A 25 -4.42 10.01 7.32
CA ALA A 25 -4.76 9.33 8.57
C ALA A 25 -6.17 9.70 9.04
N LEU A 26 -6.93 8.72 9.54
CA LEU A 26 -8.23 8.97 10.18
C LEU A 26 -8.06 9.84 11.44
N ALA A 27 -7.10 9.48 12.29
CA ALA A 27 -6.71 10.23 13.48
C ALA A 27 -5.27 9.88 13.88
N TRP A 28 -4.69 10.67 14.79
CA TRP A 28 -3.37 10.36 15.36
C TRP A 28 -3.41 8.99 16.07
N GLN A 29 -2.45 8.12 15.74
CA GLN A 29 -2.32 6.75 16.27
C GLN A 29 -3.51 5.82 15.97
N VAL A 30 -4.34 6.14 14.98
CA VAL A 30 -5.45 5.29 14.53
C VAL A 30 -5.22 4.84 13.10
N ASP A 31 -5.15 3.52 12.92
CA ASP A 31 -5.12 2.87 11.62
C ASP A 31 -6.49 2.35 11.22
N VAL A 32 -6.83 2.46 9.94
CA VAL A 32 -8.00 1.82 9.33
C VAL A 32 -7.58 0.51 8.67
N ARG A 33 -8.27 -0.58 8.99
CA ARG A 33 -8.07 -1.91 8.39
C ARG A 33 -9.36 -2.30 7.67
N SER A 34 -9.24 -2.55 6.36
CA SER A 34 -10.35 -2.89 5.46
C SER A 34 -9.89 -3.90 4.41
N THR A 35 -10.54 -3.98 3.24
CA THR A 35 -10.20 -4.92 2.16
C THR A 35 -8.69 -4.97 1.88
N GLY A 36 -8.12 -6.18 1.87
CA GLY A 36 -6.68 -6.41 1.66
C GLY A 36 -5.82 -6.24 2.92
N GLY A 37 -6.37 -5.70 4.00
CA GLY A 37 -5.76 -5.67 5.32
C GLY A 37 -6.28 -6.81 6.21
N TYR A 38 -5.51 -7.15 7.23
CA TYR A 38 -5.90 -8.09 8.28
C TYR A 38 -5.59 -7.50 9.65
N ILE A 39 -6.23 -8.07 10.66
CA ILE A 39 -5.99 -7.80 12.08
C ILE A 39 -5.92 -9.13 12.82
N VAL A 40 -5.33 -9.11 14.02
CA VAL A 40 -5.45 -10.24 14.94
C VAL A 40 -6.82 -10.25 15.62
N THR A 41 -7.38 -11.43 15.79
CA THR A 41 -8.71 -11.64 16.37
C THR A 41 -8.63 -11.79 17.90
N PRO A 42 -9.74 -11.55 18.62
CA PRO A 42 -9.84 -11.87 20.03
C PRO A 42 -9.43 -13.31 20.32
N ALA A 43 -8.86 -13.54 21.51
CA ALA A 43 -8.23 -14.77 21.98
C ALA A 43 -6.90 -15.14 21.29
N THR A 44 -6.41 -14.38 20.30
CA THR A 44 -5.05 -14.57 19.77
C THR A 44 -4.01 -14.29 20.86
N ARG A 45 -3.07 -15.21 21.06
CA ARG A 45 -1.94 -15.07 21.97
C ARG A 45 -0.68 -14.64 21.22
N THR A 46 0.02 -13.64 21.74
CA THR A 46 1.34 -13.20 21.29
C THR A 46 2.31 -13.23 22.46
N SER A 47 3.60 -13.05 22.22
CA SER A 47 4.60 -12.93 23.28
C SER A 47 4.34 -11.73 24.22
N ALA A 48 3.64 -10.70 23.73
CA ALA A 48 3.28 -9.51 24.49
C ALA A 48 1.95 -9.63 25.26
N GLY A 49 1.22 -10.74 25.11
CA GLY A 49 -0.04 -10.98 25.82
C GLY A 49 -1.15 -11.52 24.93
N THR A 50 -2.37 -11.50 25.45
CA THR A 50 -3.56 -12.01 24.75
C THR A 50 -4.43 -10.85 24.26
N TYR A 51 -4.89 -10.91 23.02
CA TYR A 51 -5.92 -9.99 22.53
C TYR A 51 -7.27 -10.33 23.19
N THR A 52 -7.63 -9.58 24.23
CA THR A 52 -8.87 -9.82 24.98
C THR A 52 -10.05 -9.06 24.37
N PRO A 53 -11.23 -9.68 24.23
CA PRO A 53 -12.44 -8.95 23.87
C PRO A 53 -12.82 -7.99 25.00
N VAL A 54 -13.21 -6.76 24.64
CA VAL A 54 -13.71 -5.74 25.57
C VAL A 54 -15.20 -5.57 25.36
N GLY A 55 -15.98 -5.66 26.44
CA GLY A 55 -17.43 -5.46 26.42
C GLY A 55 -18.26 -6.69 26.01
N ALA A 56 -19.58 -6.48 25.95
CA ALA A 56 -20.57 -7.55 25.71
C ALA A 56 -20.85 -7.81 24.22
N ALA A 57 -20.43 -6.92 23.30
CA ALA A 57 -20.66 -7.09 21.88
C ALA A 57 -19.96 -8.36 21.34
N ARG A 58 -20.64 -9.09 20.44
CA ARG A 58 -20.11 -10.29 19.78
C ARG A 58 -20.08 -10.18 18.26
N LEU A 59 -20.79 -9.19 17.71
CA LEU A 59 -20.83 -8.89 16.29
C LEU A 59 -20.48 -7.41 16.07
N PRO A 60 -19.81 -7.06 14.96
CA PRO A 60 -19.59 -5.67 14.59
C PRO A 60 -20.90 -4.89 14.47
N ALA A 61 -20.93 -3.69 15.05
CA ALA A 61 -22.05 -2.75 14.88
C ALA A 61 -22.06 -2.17 13.46
N ALA A 62 -23.21 -1.67 12.99
CA ALA A 62 -23.25 -0.90 11.75
C ALA A 62 -22.29 0.30 11.84
N LEU A 63 -21.61 0.62 10.74
CA LEU A 63 -20.75 1.80 10.66
C LEU A 63 -21.59 3.06 10.90
N PRO A 64 -21.31 3.86 11.96
CA PRO A 64 -22.05 5.09 12.20
C PRO A 64 -21.77 6.14 11.12
N ASP A 65 -22.79 6.92 10.77
CA ASP A 65 -22.72 7.91 9.69
C ASP A 65 -21.60 8.95 9.91
N TRP A 66 -21.39 9.39 11.15
CA TRP A 66 -20.32 10.35 11.47
C TRP A 66 -18.93 9.77 11.15
N LEU A 67 -18.73 8.47 11.38
CA LEU A 67 -17.45 7.81 11.10
C LEU A 67 -17.29 7.56 9.60
N ALA A 68 -18.38 7.22 8.90
CA ALA A 68 -18.36 7.13 7.45
C ALA A 68 -17.97 8.47 6.80
N ALA A 69 -18.52 9.57 7.29
CA ALA A 69 -18.18 10.92 6.83
C ALA A 69 -16.71 11.27 7.10
N GLU A 70 -16.17 10.91 8.25
CA GLU A 70 -14.74 11.11 8.56
C GLU A 70 -13.83 10.27 7.66
N LEU A 71 -14.16 8.99 7.42
CA LEU A 71 -13.42 8.13 6.49
C LEU A 71 -13.41 8.71 5.07
N GLN A 72 -14.52 9.32 4.63
CA GLN A 72 -14.58 10.02 3.35
C GLN A 72 -13.71 11.28 3.36
N ARG A 73 -13.82 12.11 4.40
CA ARG A 73 -13.03 13.36 4.57
C ARG A 73 -11.53 13.09 4.55
N THR A 74 -11.09 11.97 5.12
CA THR A 74 -9.68 11.57 5.13
C THR A 74 -9.26 10.74 3.91
N GLY A 75 -10.12 10.55 2.92
CA GLY A 75 -9.77 9.90 1.65
C GLY A 75 -9.67 8.38 1.72
N HIS A 76 -10.26 7.74 2.73
CA HIS A 76 -10.32 6.29 2.82
C HIS A 76 -11.36 5.67 1.91
N GLU A 77 -12.34 6.42 1.44
CA GLU A 77 -13.32 5.92 0.48
C GLU A 77 -12.68 5.63 -0.89
N VAL A 78 -12.91 4.42 -1.41
CA VAL A 78 -12.48 4.03 -2.76
C VAL A 78 -13.44 4.64 -3.78
N ASN A 79 -13.17 5.88 -4.19
CA ASN A 79 -13.81 6.44 -5.37
C ASN A 79 -13.24 5.74 -6.62
N GLN A 80 -14.06 4.92 -7.29
CA GLN A 80 -13.67 4.20 -8.50
C GLN A 80 -13.50 5.10 -9.74
N ARG A 81 -13.43 6.43 -9.62
CA ARG A 81 -13.20 7.28 -10.79
C ARG A 81 -11.79 7.02 -11.31
N PRO A 82 -11.62 6.45 -12.52
CA PRO A 82 -10.29 6.31 -13.10
C PRO A 82 -9.74 7.72 -13.28
N GLY A 83 -8.66 8.03 -12.58
CA GLY A 83 -7.92 9.26 -12.81
C GLY A 83 -7.49 9.27 -14.26
N GLN A 84 -7.89 10.29 -15.02
CA GLN A 84 -7.42 10.46 -16.39
C GLN A 84 -5.89 10.55 -16.35
N VAL A 85 -5.22 9.50 -16.83
CA VAL A 85 -3.76 9.50 -16.99
C VAL A 85 -3.45 10.53 -18.07
N PRO A 86 -2.73 11.63 -17.77
CA PRO A 86 -2.35 12.58 -18.79
C PRO A 86 -1.48 11.88 -19.83
N PRO A 87 -1.62 12.18 -21.13
CA PRO A 87 -0.76 11.58 -22.14
C PRO A 87 0.72 11.89 -21.83
N PRO A 88 1.63 10.92 -22.00
CA PRO A 88 3.04 11.12 -21.71
C PRO A 88 3.60 12.26 -22.56
N ARG A 89 4.20 13.27 -21.91
CA ARG A 89 4.93 14.33 -22.61
C ARG A 89 6.30 13.78 -23.03
N PRO A 90 6.71 13.91 -24.31
CA PRO A 90 8.02 13.45 -24.75
C PRO A 90 9.12 14.35 -24.18
N GLY A 91 9.74 13.90 -23.09
CA GLY A 91 11.01 14.42 -22.58
C GLY A 91 12.16 13.47 -22.91
N SER A 92 13.40 13.97 -22.86
CA SER A 92 14.61 13.17 -23.08
C SER A 92 14.63 11.91 -22.19
N LEU A 93 14.55 10.72 -22.81
CA LEU A 93 14.33 9.43 -22.14
C LEU A 93 15.52 8.98 -21.27
N ARG A 94 16.76 9.36 -21.62
CA ARG A 94 17.98 8.85 -20.96
C ARG A 94 18.24 9.43 -19.56
N PRO A 95 18.21 10.76 -19.36
CA PRO A 95 18.38 11.34 -18.01
C PRO A 95 17.23 10.99 -17.08
N ALA A 96 16.00 10.92 -17.61
CA ALA A 96 14.80 10.60 -16.85
C ALA A 96 14.83 9.15 -16.32
N ARG A 97 15.24 8.19 -17.15
CA ARG A 97 15.37 6.78 -16.73
C ARG A 97 16.41 6.57 -15.64
N LYS A 98 17.58 7.25 -15.73
CA LYS A 98 18.59 7.22 -14.65
C LYS A 98 18.05 7.76 -13.32
N ARG A 99 17.24 8.83 -13.36
CA ARG A 99 16.62 9.40 -12.16
C ARG A 99 15.55 8.48 -11.57
N ALA A 100 14.75 7.82 -12.41
CA ALA A 100 13.78 6.84 -11.97
C ALA A 100 14.42 5.64 -11.26
N HIS A 101 15.51 5.10 -11.83
CA HIS A 101 16.31 4.05 -11.18
C HIS A 101 16.86 4.52 -9.83
N ARG A 102 17.45 5.73 -9.73
CA ARG A 102 17.95 6.28 -8.46
C ARG A 102 16.89 6.41 -7.36
N LEU A 103 15.62 6.58 -7.70
CA LEU A 103 14.54 6.62 -6.71
C LEU A 103 14.07 5.22 -6.30
N LEU A 104 14.00 4.30 -7.25
CA LEU A 104 13.48 2.96 -7.00
C LEU A 104 14.52 2.05 -6.31
N GLU A 105 15.79 2.18 -6.65
CA GLU A 105 16.89 1.37 -6.15
C GLU A 105 16.99 1.31 -4.60
N PRO A 106 17.01 2.42 -3.85
CA PRO A 106 17.05 2.35 -2.38
C PRO A 106 15.81 1.70 -1.77
N LEU A 107 14.66 1.73 -2.45
CA LEU A 107 13.45 1.03 -1.99
C LEU A 107 13.55 -0.47 -2.22
N LEU A 108 14.12 -0.88 -3.37
CA LEU A 108 14.38 -2.30 -3.67
C LEU A 108 15.41 -2.88 -2.71
N ASP A 109 16.44 -2.13 -2.35
CA ASP A 109 17.46 -2.60 -1.41
C ASP A 109 16.89 -2.82 -0.01
N GLN A 110 16.03 -1.92 0.49
CA GLN A 110 15.32 -2.14 1.75
C GLN A 110 14.43 -3.39 1.75
N VAL A 111 13.87 -3.75 0.59
CA VAL A 111 13.11 -4.99 0.43
C VAL A 111 14.06 -6.18 0.52
N LYS A 112 15.18 -6.16 -0.21
CA LYS A 112 16.21 -7.22 -0.17
C LYS A 112 16.80 -7.40 1.23
N ASP A 113 17.05 -6.31 1.97
CA ASP A 113 17.59 -6.32 3.34
C ASP A 113 16.70 -7.11 4.31
N CYS A 114 15.40 -7.27 3.99
CA CYS A 114 14.53 -8.12 4.78
C CYS A 114 14.98 -9.57 4.80
N ALA A 115 15.80 -10.04 3.85
CA ALA A 115 16.41 -11.37 3.83
C ALA A 115 17.17 -11.69 5.13
N ALA A 116 17.80 -10.69 5.75
CA ALA A 116 18.68 -10.87 6.90
C ALA A 116 17.97 -11.36 8.18
N VAL A 117 16.67 -11.07 8.33
CA VAL A 117 15.89 -11.42 9.52
C VAL A 117 14.59 -12.06 9.07
N PRO A 118 14.19 -13.24 9.58
CA PRO A 118 13.03 -13.99 9.06
C PRO A 118 11.69 -13.27 9.26
N GLU A 119 11.51 -12.53 10.36
CA GLU A 119 10.25 -11.87 10.71
C GLU A 119 10.47 -10.44 11.25
N GLY A 120 9.40 -9.65 11.39
CA GLY A 120 9.46 -8.30 11.98
C GLY A 120 10.10 -7.22 11.09
N THR A 121 10.44 -7.53 9.84
CA THR A 121 11.17 -6.62 8.94
C THR A 121 10.29 -5.60 8.20
N ALA A 122 8.97 -5.62 8.42
CA ALA A 122 7.98 -4.88 7.64
C ALA A 122 8.08 -5.13 6.11
N PHE A 123 8.49 -6.34 5.71
CA PHE A 123 8.71 -6.73 4.31
C PHE A 123 7.57 -6.31 3.36
N THR A 124 6.32 -6.66 3.71
CA THR A 124 5.15 -6.37 2.88
C THR A 124 4.94 -4.87 2.68
N GLU A 125 5.16 -4.07 3.72
CA GLU A 125 5.03 -2.61 3.65
C GLU A 125 6.11 -2.00 2.74
N LYS A 126 7.37 -2.44 2.91
CA LYS A 126 8.48 -2.01 2.07
C LYS A 126 8.27 -2.37 0.60
N LEU A 127 7.80 -3.60 0.32
CA LEU A 127 7.49 -4.05 -1.04
C LEU A 127 6.33 -3.24 -1.64
N ASN A 128 5.27 -3.00 -0.86
CA ASN A 128 4.14 -2.18 -1.29
C ASN A 128 4.59 -0.76 -1.65
N ARG A 129 5.45 -0.14 -0.82
CA ARG A 129 5.98 1.20 -1.08
C ARG A 129 6.85 1.26 -2.35
N ALA A 130 7.70 0.25 -2.57
CA ALA A 130 8.51 0.14 -3.79
C ALA A 130 7.62 0.01 -5.04
N ALA A 131 6.62 -0.88 -4.99
CA ALA A 131 5.70 -1.12 -6.09
C ALA A 131 4.80 0.09 -6.38
N TYR A 132 4.28 0.77 -5.34
CA TYR A 132 3.51 2.00 -5.49
C TYR A 132 4.33 3.11 -6.18
N THR A 133 5.59 3.28 -5.78
CA THR A 133 6.50 4.24 -6.42
C THR A 133 6.76 3.87 -7.88
N ALA A 134 7.00 2.60 -8.17
CA ALA A 134 7.18 2.13 -9.55
C ALA A 134 5.93 2.39 -10.42
N GLY A 135 4.73 2.19 -9.88
CA GLY A 135 3.47 2.50 -10.58
C GLY A 135 3.37 3.97 -10.99
N GLY A 136 3.73 4.88 -10.09
CA GLY A 136 3.78 6.31 -10.40
C GLY A 136 4.82 6.67 -11.46
N LEU A 137 5.97 5.97 -11.49
CA LEU A 137 7.01 6.14 -12.51
C LEU A 137 6.61 5.57 -13.88
N ILE A 138 5.81 4.49 -13.91
CA ILE A 138 5.22 3.96 -15.16
C ILE A 138 4.25 4.99 -15.74
N ALA A 139 3.35 5.52 -14.92
CA ALA A 139 2.35 6.49 -15.36
C ALA A 139 2.97 7.82 -15.88
N SER A 140 4.17 8.18 -15.41
CA SER A 140 4.92 9.33 -15.94
C SER A 140 5.87 9.00 -17.10
N GLY A 141 5.87 7.75 -17.58
CA GLY A 141 6.67 7.29 -18.72
C GLY A 141 8.17 7.15 -18.42
N HIS A 142 8.54 7.03 -17.14
CA HIS A 142 9.95 6.92 -16.72
C HIS A 142 10.41 5.48 -16.50
N LEU A 143 9.47 4.53 -16.40
CA LEU A 143 9.71 3.10 -16.26
C LEU A 143 8.69 2.33 -17.11
N THR A 144 9.06 1.16 -17.62
CA THR A 144 8.09 0.27 -18.31
C THR A 144 7.47 -0.71 -17.32
N ASP A 145 6.27 -1.19 -17.63
CA ASP A 145 5.55 -2.15 -16.79
C ASP A 145 6.34 -3.44 -16.55
N SER A 146 6.92 -4.01 -17.61
CA SER A 146 7.77 -5.21 -17.53
C SER A 146 8.99 -4.99 -16.65
N GLN A 147 9.70 -3.87 -16.81
CA GLN A 147 10.87 -3.55 -15.97
C GLN A 147 10.52 -3.41 -14.50
N ALA A 148 9.38 -2.79 -14.19
CA ALA A 148 8.94 -2.67 -12.81
C ALA A 148 8.62 -4.06 -12.21
N HIS A 149 7.87 -4.88 -12.94
CA HIS A 149 7.54 -6.24 -12.52
C HIS A 149 8.79 -7.09 -12.29
N ASP A 150 9.75 -7.08 -13.19
CA ASP A 150 10.98 -7.87 -13.08
C ASP A 150 11.81 -7.44 -11.86
N LEU A 151 12.04 -6.13 -11.69
CA LEU A 151 12.83 -5.60 -10.58
C LEU A 151 12.18 -5.88 -9.21
N LEU A 152 10.87 -5.70 -9.10
CA LEU A 152 10.12 -5.93 -7.86
C LEU A 152 10.04 -7.41 -7.51
N THR A 153 9.81 -8.27 -8.51
CA THR A 153 9.75 -9.72 -8.32
C THR A 153 11.11 -10.26 -7.89
N ALA A 154 12.20 -9.85 -8.56
CA ALA A 154 13.55 -10.24 -8.19
C ALA A 154 13.91 -9.80 -6.76
N ALA A 155 13.57 -8.58 -6.35
CA ALA A 155 13.81 -8.11 -4.99
C ALA A 155 12.96 -8.88 -3.95
N ALA A 156 11.69 -9.15 -4.27
CA ALA A 156 10.80 -9.90 -3.39
C ALA A 156 11.24 -11.36 -3.22
N ASP A 157 11.67 -12.02 -4.30
CA ASP A 157 12.14 -13.40 -4.27
C ASP A 157 13.51 -13.52 -3.58
N ALA A 158 14.39 -12.54 -3.75
CA ALA A 158 15.66 -12.48 -2.99
C ALA A 158 15.42 -12.38 -1.47
N ALA A 159 14.39 -11.64 -1.06
CA ALA A 159 14.06 -11.49 0.35
C ALA A 159 13.26 -12.66 0.93
N ARG A 160 12.25 -13.15 0.19
CA ARG A 160 11.26 -14.14 0.65
C ARG A 160 10.81 -15.06 -0.49
N PRO A 161 11.65 -16.02 -0.93
CA PRO A 161 11.35 -16.88 -2.09
C PRO A 161 10.15 -17.81 -1.86
N HIS A 162 9.79 -18.09 -0.61
CA HIS A 162 8.63 -18.91 -0.26
C HIS A 162 7.30 -18.14 -0.27
N ARG A 163 7.31 -16.82 -0.54
CA ARG A 163 6.13 -15.94 -0.50
C ARG A 163 5.76 -15.36 -1.87
N SER A 164 6.29 -15.90 -2.98
CA SER A 164 6.16 -15.31 -4.32
C SER A 164 4.71 -15.01 -4.75
N ARG A 165 3.76 -15.91 -4.47
CA ARG A 165 2.32 -15.66 -4.79
C ARG A 165 1.76 -14.43 -4.05
N HIS A 166 2.07 -14.30 -2.76
CA HIS A 166 1.65 -13.16 -1.96
C HIS A 166 2.35 -11.88 -2.42
N SER A 167 3.66 -11.96 -2.68
CA SER A 167 4.44 -10.83 -3.20
C SER A 167 3.88 -10.32 -4.53
N LEU A 168 3.50 -11.21 -5.45
CA LEU A 168 2.93 -10.84 -6.74
C LEU A 168 1.59 -10.09 -6.60
N ALA A 169 0.73 -10.52 -5.66
CA ALA A 169 -0.52 -9.82 -5.38
C ALA A 169 -0.29 -8.41 -4.81
N VAL A 170 0.70 -8.25 -3.92
CA VAL A 170 1.12 -6.95 -3.40
C VAL A 170 1.67 -6.06 -4.52
N ILE A 171 2.55 -6.60 -5.37
CA ILE A 171 3.13 -5.87 -6.50
C ILE A 171 2.05 -5.37 -7.45
N THR A 172 1.15 -6.25 -7.89
CA THR A 172 0.10 -5.93 -8.86
C THR A 172 -0.86 -4.85 -8.33
N SER A 173 -1.33 -5.01 -7.08
CA SER A 173 -2.24 -4.05 -6.46
C SER A 173 -1.58 -2.68 -6.22
N ALA A 174 -0.33 -2.66 -5.78
CA ALA A 174 0.40 -1.43 -5.51
C ALA A 174 0.82 -0.70 -6.79
N LEU A 175 1.24 -1.40 -7.85
CA LEU A 175 1.51 -0.81 -9.17
C LEU A 175 0.28 -0.10 -9.72
N THR A 176 -0.88 -0.77 -9.67
CA THR A 176 -2.17 -0.20 -10.12
C THR A 176 -2.53 1.06 -9.32
N ALA A 177 -2.39 1.00 -7.99
CA ALA A 177 -2.65 2.15 -7.12
C ALA A 177 -1.68 3.32 -7.40
N GLY A 178 -0.39 3.02 -7.59
CA GLY A 178 0.64 4.01 -7.90
C GLY A 178 0.46 4.66 -9.26
N ALA A 179 0.01 3.90 -10.27
CA ALA A 179 -0.27 4.43 -11.61
C ALA A 179 -1.38 5.49 -11.62
N SER A 180 -2.28 5.44 -10.62
CA SER A 180 -3.31 6.47 -10.42
C SER A 180 -2.76 7.79 -9.83
N GLN A 181 -1.48 7.83 -9.47
CA GLN A 181 -0.76 8.99 -8.91
C GLN A 181 0.60 9.17 -9.63
N PRO A 182 0.61 9.76 -10.85
CA PRO A 182 1.84 9.92 -11.63
C PRO A 182 2.95 10.67 -10.89
N LEU A 183 4.17 10.13 -10.90
CA LEU A 183 5.34 10.74 -10.26
C LEU A 183 6.13 11.56 -11.27
N HIS A 184 6.04 12.89 -11.15
CA HIS A 184 6.82 13.81 -11.99
C HIS A 184 8.19 14.09 -11.38
N LEU A 185 9.25 13.61 -12.03
CA LEU A 185 10.63 13.89 -11.64
C LEU A 185 10.98 15.33 -12.05
N LYS A 186 10.79 16.31 -11.15
CA LYS A 186 11.20 17.69 -11.42
C LYS A 186 12.70 17.71 -11.76
N GLY A 187 13.04 18.17 -12.95
CA GLY A 187 14.40 18.58 -13.26
C GLY A 187 14.69 19.83 -12.46
N ARG A 188 15.59 19.73 -11.48
CA ARG A 188 16.28 20.94 -11.02
C ARG A 188 17.21 21.37 -12.15
N PRO A 189 17.19 22.65 -12.57
CA PRO A 189 18.19 23.19 -13.48
C PRO A 189 19.59 23.08 -12.86
#